data_AF-A0A1I0CRL7-F1
#
_entry.id   AF-A0A1I0CRL7-F1
#
_cell.length_a   1.000
_cell.length_b   1.000
_cell.length_c   1.000
_cell.angle_alpha   90.00
_cell.angle_beta   90.00
_cell.angle_gamma   90.00
#
_symmetry.space_group_name_H-M   'P 1'
#
loop_
_entity.id
_entity.type
_entity.pdbx_description
1 polymer ?
#
loop_
_entity_poly.entity_id
_entity_poly.type
_entity_poly.pdbx_seq_one_letter_code
_entity_poly.pdbx_strand_id
1 'polypeptide(L)'
;MVLDILDQRNFDFLVKYFKKFTSRESVKYVVIDMWKPYKEVVKKVFSQATIVIDRFHYVRNCIWAIDKVRKNVQKDLPYEKSKFLKKNRKLLFRNCNKLNDEDKNKTG
;
A
#
# COMPACT_ATOMS: atom_id res chain seq x y z
N MET A 1 11.15 5.95 -20.97
CA MET A 1 10.13 5.27 -20.15
C MET A 1 9.16 4.63 -21.12
N VAL A 2 9.05 3.30 -21.10
CA VAL A 2 8.02 2.59 -21.87
C VAL A 2 6.84 2.39 -20.92
N LEU A 3 5.65 2.81 -21.33
CA LEU A 3 4.41 2.64 -20.57
C LEU A 3 3.45 1.83 -21.44
N ASP A 4 3.12 0.63 -20.98
CA ASP A 4 2.13 -0.23 -21.62
C ASP A 4 0.87 -0.30 -20.76
N ILE A 5 -0.29 -0.14 -21.39
CA ILE A 5 -1.60 -0.29 -20.75
C ILE A 5 -2.22 -1.59 -21.28
N LEU A 6 -2.65 -2.45 -20.36
CA LEU A 6 -3.21 -3.77 -20.68
C LEU A 6 -4.72 -3.79 -20.44
N ASP A 7 -5.47 -4.35 -21.39
CA ASP A 7 -6.94 -4.45 -21.30
C ASP A 7 -7.41 -5.42 -20.21
N GLN A 8 -6.56 -6.39 -19.84
CA GLN A 8 -6.90 -7.45 -18.90
C GLN A 8 -5.80 -7.67 -17.86
N ARG A 9 -6.22 -7.96 -16.63
CA ARG A 9 -5.35 -8.29 -15.49
C ARG A 9 -5.43 -9.76 -15.06
N ASN A 10 -6.02 -10.62 -15.87
CA ASN A 10 -6.16 -12.03 -15.52
C ASN A 10 -4.79 -12.74 -15.56
N PHE A 11 -4.69 -13.85 -14.84
CA PHE A 11 -3.43 -14.57 -14.67
C PHE A 11 -2.84 -15.04 -16.00
N ASP A 12 -3.64 -15.72 -16.83
CA ASP A 12 -3.16 -16.31 -18.09
C ASP A 12 -2.73 -15.27 -19.11
N PHE A 13 -3.44 -14.15 -19.20
CA PHE A 13 -3.09 -13.02 -20.06
C PHE A 13 -1.77 -12.41 -19.64
N LEU A 14 -1.57 -12.15 -18.35
CA LEU A 14 -0.33 -11.57 -17.85
C LEU A 14 0.87 -12.52 -18.09
N VAL A 15 0.69 -13.82 -17.86
CA VAL A 15 1.75 -14.81 -18.18
C VAL A 15 2.08 -14.80 -19.67
N LYS A 16 1.08 -14.79 -20.55
CA LYS A 16 1.29 -14.71 -22.00
C LYS A 16 1.97 -13.40 -22.42
N TYR A 17 1.57 -12.28 -21.83
CA TYR A 17 2.16 -10.97 -22.09
C TYR A 17 3.63 -10.92 -21.68
N PHE A 18 3.96 -11.31 -20.45
CA PHE A 18 5.35 -11.25 -19.97
C PHE A 18 6.27 -12.27 -20.65
N LYS A 19 5.74 -13.38 -21.17
CA LYS A 19 6.50 -14.35 -21.97
C LYS A 19 7.00 -13.80 -23.32
N LYS A 20 6.44 -12.68 -23.81
CA LYS A 20 6.92 -12.04 -25.05
C LYS A 20 8.31 -11.41 -24.89
N PHE A 21 8.75 -11.15 -23.66
CA PHE A 21 10.05 -10.55 -23.39
C PHE A 21 11.14 -11.62 -23.26
N THR A 22 12.12 -11.59 -24.17
CA THR A 22 13.27 -12.50 -24.18
C THR A 22 14.26 -12.20 -23.03
N SER A 23 14.31 -10.96 -22.57
CA SER A 23 15.18 -10.49 -21.47
C SER A 23 14.67 -10.81 -20.06
N ARG A 24 13.63 -11.62 -19.91
CA ARG A 24 13.02 -11.97 -18.61
C ARG A 24 14.02 -12.58 -17.60
N GLU A 25 15.05 -13.27 -18.09
CA GLU A 25 16.06 -13.95 -17.25
C GLU A 25 17.12 -12.99 -16.71
N SER A 26 17.29 -11.82 -17.34
CA SER A 26 18.23 -10.79 -16.86
C SER A 26 17.60 -9.83 -15.85
N VAL A 27 16.29 -9.95 -15.59
CA VAL A 27 15.57 -9.11 -14.64
C VAL A 27 15.97 -9.47 -13.21
N LYS A 28 16.55 -8.49 -12.49
CA LYS A 28 16.98 -8.66 -11.10
C LYS A 28 15.91 -8.29 -10.07
N TYR A 29 15.08 -7.30 -10.37
CA TYR A 29 14.06 -6.78 -9.46
C TYR A 29 12.76 -6.54 -10.20
N VAL A 30 11.65 -6.92 -9.57
CA VAL A 30 10.30 -6.59 -10.05
C VAL A 30 9.53 -5.95 -8.90
N VAL A 31 9.07 -4.72 -9.11
CA VAL A 31 8.21 -4.02 -8.15
C VAL A 31 6.75 -4.33 -8.49
N ILE A 32 6.00 -4.88 -7.55
CA ILE A 32 4.58 -5.18 -7.73
C ILE A 32 3.71 -4.60 -6.62
N ASP A 33 2.44 -4.37 -6.92
CA ASP A 33 1.42 -4.21 -5.90
C ASP A 33 1.26 -5.51 -5.09
N MET A 34 0.70 -5.42 -3.88
CA MET A 34 0.54 -6.54 -2.94
C MET A 34 -0.52 -7.58 -3.36
N TRP A 35 -1.09 -7.46 -4.55
CA TRP A 35 -2.10 -8.39 -5.03
C TRP A 35 -1.49 -9.77 -5.33
N LYS A 36 -1.99 -10.81 -4.64
CA LYS A 36 -1.47 -12.19 -4.71
C LYS A 36 -1.31 -12.74 -6.13
N PRO A 37 -2.26 -12.54 -7.07
CA PRO A 37 -2.10 -12.99 -8.46
C PRO A 37 -0.87 -12.43 -9.16
N TYR A 38 -0.49 -11.17 -8.93
CA TYR A 38 0.75 -10.62 -9.52
C TYR A 38 1.98 -11.34 -9.00
N LYS A 39 2.03 -11.64 -7.69
CA LYS A 39 3.13 -12.40 -7.10
C LYS A 39 3.27 -13.77 -7.76
N GLU A 40 2.17 -14.46 -8.03
CA GLU A 40 2.17 -15.77 -8.68
C GLU A 40 2.61 -15.68 -10.15
N VAL A 41 2.14 -14.68 -10.90
CA VAL A 41 2.59 -14.42 -12.27
C VAL A 41 4.09 -14.14 -12.32
N VAL A 42 4.57 -13.23 -11.47
CA VAL A 42 5.99 -12.83 -11.46
C VAL A 42 6.87 -13.99 -11.07
N LYS A 43 6.51 -14.79 -10.06
CA LYS A 43 7.24 -16.02 -9.73
C LYS A 43 7.33 -17.00 -10.90
N LYS A 44 6.28 -17.09 -11.72
CA LYS A 44 6.21 -18.00 -12.86
C LYS A 44 7.03 -17.51 -14.06
N VAL A 45 7.09 -16.20 -14.29
CA VAL A 45 7.74 -15.63 -15.49
C VAL A 45 9.16 -15.14 -15.22
N PHE A 46 9.40 -14.57 -14.04
CA PHE A 46 10.67 -13.97 -13.61
C PHE A 46 11.24 -14.73 -12.42
N SER A 47 11.63 -16.00 -12.63
CA SER A 47 12.08 -16.90 -11.55
C SER A 47 13.37 -16.44 -10.86
N GLN A 48 14.22 -15.67 -11.55
CA GLN A 48 15.48 -15.14 -11.02
C GLN A 48 15.34 -13.76 -10.35
N ALA A 49 14.18 -13.11 -10.47
CA ALA A 49 13.99 -11.75 -9.99
C ALA A 49 13.55 -11.71 -8.52
N THR A 50 14.09 -10.74 -7.78
CA THR A 50 13.61 -10.41 -6.44
C THR A 50 12.34 -9.59 -6.53
N ILE A 51 11.29 -10.07 -5.86
CA ILE A 51 9.99 -9.39 -5.80
C ILE A 51 10.02 -8.33 -4.71
N VAL A 52 9.83 -7.07 -5.10
CA VAL A 52 9.75 -5.92 -4.20
C VAL A 52 8.31 -5.44 -4.15
N ILE A 53 7.81 -5.16 -2.95
CA ILE A 53 6.46 -4.60 -2.78
C ILE A 53 6.51 -3.10 -3.06
N ASP A 54 5.55 -2.61 -3.83
CA ASP A 54 5.38 -1.19 -4.08
C ASP A 54 5.11 -0.43 -2.77
N ARG A 55 6.03 0.49 -2.44
CA ARG A 55 6.01 1.26 -1.20
C ARG A 55 4.78 2.14 -1.08
N PHE A 56 4.28 2.69 -2.19
CA PHE A 56 3.16 3.62 -2.18
C PHE A 56 1.84 2.90 -1.85
N HIS A 57 1.60 1.74 -2.47
CA HIS A 57 0.44 0.90 -2.16
C HIS A 57 0.50 0.36 -0.73
N TYR A 58 1.68 -0.03 -0.25
CA TYR A 58 1.89 -0.43 1.14
C TYR A 58 1.51 0.67 2.13
N VAL A 59 2.11 1.86 2.00
CA VAL A 59 1.85 3.00 2.89
C VAL A 59 0.37 3.42 2.83
N ARG A 60 -0.23 3.44 1.63
CA ARG A 60 -1.66 3.73 1.45
C ARG A 60 -2.53 2.74 2.23
N ASN A 61 -2.25 1.45 2.14
CA ASN A 61 -3.03 0.42 2.85
C ASN A 61 -2.89 0.57 4.37
N CYS A 62 -1.70 0.90 4.89
CA CYS A 62 -1.53 1.23 6.30
C CYS A 62 -2.37 2.45 6.71
N ILE A 63 -2.36 3.51 5.90
CA ILE A 63 -3.16 4.71 6.16
C ILE A 63 -4.66 4.39 6.22
N TRP A 64 -5.15 3.58 5.29
CA TRP A 64 -6.55 3.17 5.25
C TRP A 64 -6.96 2.30 6.44
N ALA A 65 -6.08 1.38 6.87
CA ALA A 65 -6.34 0.56 8.04
C ALA A 65 -6.51 1.42 9.31
N ILE A 66 -5.59 2.38 9.53
CA ILE A 66 -5.66 3.33 10.65
C ILE A 66 -6.92 4.20 10.54
N ASP A 67 -7.23 4.74 9.36
CA ASP A 67 -8.44 5.57 9.17
C ASP A 67 -9.74 4.78 9.41
N LYS A 68 -9.75 3.48 9.07
CA LYS A 68 -10.89 2.59 9.36
C LYS A 68 -11.10 2.44 10.87
N VAL A 69 -10.05 2.16 11.63
CA VAL A 69 -10.13 2.08 13.10
C VAL A 69 -10.56 3.41 13.69
N ARG A 70 -9.97 4.53 13.23
CA ARG A 70 -10.35 5.89 13.66
C ARG A 70 -11.82 6.16 13.44
N LYS A 71 -12.37 5.82 12.27
CA LYS A 71 -13.79 5.99 11.95
C LYS A 71 -14.70 5.13 12.83
N ASN A 72 -14.27 3.92 13.17
CA ASN A 72 -15.04 3.05 14.07
C ASN A 72 -15.10 3.65 15.46
N VAL A 73 -13.95 4.00 16.06
CA VAL A 73 -13.89 4.65 17.39
C VAL A 73 -14.66 5.97 17.39
N GLN A 74 -14.61 6.73 16.30
CA GLN A 74 -15.33 8.00 16.18
C GLN A 74 -16.86 7.86 16.29
N LYS A 75 -17.44 6.71 15.90
CA LYS A 75 -18.90 6.49 15.98
C LYS A 75 -19.38 6.34 17.43
N ASP A 76 -18.52 5.82 18.30
CA ASP A 76 -18.85 5.52 19.69
C ASP A 76 -18.53 6.71 20.62
N LEU A 77 -17.99 7.80 20.08
CA LEU A 77 -17.58 8.99 20.84
C LEU A 77 -18.65 10.10 20.84
N PRO A 78 -18.78 10.86 21.94
CA PRO A 78 -19.56 12.09 21.97
C PRO A 78 -19.11 13.08 20.88
N TYR A 79 -20.03 13.90 20.39
CA TYR A 79 -19.83 14.81 19.25
C TYR A 79 -18.53 15.63 19.34
N GLU A 80 -18.24 16.22 20.52
CA GLU A 80 -17.04 17.02 20.74
C GLU A 80 -15.74 16.22 20.56
N LYS A 81 -15.66 15.02 21.15
CA LYS A 81 -14.49 14.12 21.02
C LYS A 81 -14.36 13.59 19.59
N SER A 82 -15.47 13.30 18.93
CA SER A 82 -15.53 12.86 17.53
C SER A 82 -15.02 13.95 16.57
N LYS A 83 -15.45 15.21 16.76
CA LYS A 83 -14.98 16.38 16.00
C LYS A 83 -13.49 16.63 16.23
N PHE A 84 -13.03 16.52 17.48
CA PHE A 84 -11.62 16.63 17.83
C PHE A 84 -10.75 15.57 17.13
N LEU A 85 -11.16 14.30 17.17
CA LEU A 85 -10.43 13.20 16.52
C LEU A 85 -10.35 13.38 15.00
N LYS A 86 -11.40 13.88 14.36
CA LYS A 86 -11.40 14.20 12.92
C LYS A 86 -10.44 15.35 12.60
N LYS A 87 -10.44 16.41 13.42
CA LYS A 87 -9.55 17.58 13.26
C LYS A 87 -8.08 17.20 13.41
N ASN A 88 -7.77 16.31 14.35
CA ASN A 88 -6.41 15.90 14.70
C ASN A 88 -5.94 14.60 14.03
N ARG A 89 -6.64 14.11 12.98
CA ARG A 89 -6.29 12.84 12.30
C ARG A 89 -4.83 12.72 11.85
N LYS A 90 -4.18 13.85 11.55
CA LYS A 90 -2.77 13.89 11.10
C LYS A 90 -1.81 13.39 12.19
N LEU A 91 -2.19 13.51 13.47
CA LEU A 91 -1.38 13.02 14.60
C LEU A 91 -1.20 11.50 14.55
N LEU A 92 -2.22 10.77 14.07
CA LEU A 92 -2.18 9.30 13.96
C LEU A 92 -1.16 8.78 12.94
N PHE A 93 -0.72 9.65 12.02
CA PHE A 93 0.25 9.32 10.97
C PHE A 93 1.62 9.94 11.22
N ARG A 94 1.75 10.71 12.30
CA ARG A 94 2.98 11.40 12.67
C ARG A 94 3.82 10.49 13.56
N ASN A 95 5.14 10.51 13.39
CA ASN A 95 6.02 9.72 14.26
C ASN A 95 5.86 10.22 15.70
N CYS A 96 5.58 9.31 16.64
CA CYS A 96 5.38 9.62 18.06
C CYS A 96 6.57 10.39 18.67
N ASN A 97 7.79 10.11 18.20
CA ASN A 97 9.02 10.77 18.66
C ASN A 97 9.20 12.19 18.10
N LYS A 98 8.33 12.62 17.17
CA LYS A 98 8.30 13.96 16.57
C LYS A 98 7.01 14.73 16.92
N LEU A 99 6.31 14.29 17.96
CA LEU A 99 5.18 15.01 18.54
C LEU A 99 5.72 16.02 19.55
N ASN A 100 5.28 17.28 19.42
CA ASN A 100 5.55 18.30 20.43
C ASN A 100 4.75 17.96 21.70
N ASP A 101 5.15 18.50 22.85
CA ASP A 101 4.52 18.15 24.14
C ASP A 101 3.02 18.49 24.17
N GLU A 102 2.59 19.53 23.45
CA GLU A 102 1.17 19.84 23.24
C GLU A 102 0.39 18.80 22.44
N ASP A 103 1.04 18.08 21.52
CA ASP A 103 0.40 17.02 20.72
C ASP A 103 0.38 15.68 21.47
N LYS A 104 1.33 15.45 22.38
CA LYS A 104 1.30 14.32 23.33
C LYS A 104 0.12 14.44 24.30
N ASN A 105 -0.14 15.65 24.81
CA ASN A 105 -1.28 15.90 25.70
C ASN A 105 -2.66 15.73 25.01
N LYS A 106 -2.70 15.71 23.67
CA LYS A 106 -3.92 15.48 22.87
C LYS A 106 -4.16 14.00 22.54
N THR A 107 -3.20 13.13 22.86
CA THR A 107 -3.26 11.69 22.57
C THR A 107 -3.50 10.82 23.81
N GLY A 108 -3.44 11.39 25.02
CA GLY A 108 -3.91 10.78 26.28
C GLY A 108 -5.35 11.17 26.61
#